data_AF-A0AAE0HYW6-F1
#
_entry.id   AF-A0AAE0HYW6-F1
#
_cell.length_a   1.000
_cell.length_b   1.000
_cell.length_c   1.000
_cell.angle_alpha   90.00
_cell.angle_beta   90.00
_cell.angle_gamma   90.00
#
_symmetry.space_group_name_H-M   'P 1'
#
loop_
_entity.id
_entity.type
_entity.pdbx_description
1 polymer ?
#
loop_
_entity_poly.entity_id
_entity_poly.type
_entity_poly.pdbx_seq_one_letter_code
_entity_poly.pdbx_strand_id
1 'polypeptide(L)'
;MLSRGASRLKSALGRSCKQPAQTCAFSEEALSRYCTGGYHPVRIGDGFNAGKYKVLRKLGYGVYSTILTAESYWSGHDTFELEVLRHVRIQGTSHRGANHILGLLDEFEHRGPNGNHMCLVVKPMGPDMTKYRRLFPKARIPLPMLLLALEFLHDECGTIHTDIKPQNILLETPAINKMFECAPSEVFTPQLPPLAPPNDFYHPSEQLSSGEQDLATATDISIRLADFGTASWVDKHLTEWIQPQMLRAPEVILGAKWDSKVDIWNVGLVIWELAEGSLVFDGTWTSTAPYTAEAHLAQMEAVLGCIPKSLLARSKDGDRFSDHEGGQLTTYAWLFATQNLQLSAAEKTSFLEFIQSMVKLDPEERPSASKLLEAQWLKSA
;
A
#
# COMPACT_ATOMS: atom_id res chain seq x y z
N MET A 1 36.44 4.52 -23.40
CA MET A 1 36.54 3.10 -22.96
C MET A 1 35.15 2.46 -22.98
N LEU A 2 34.55 2.40 -24.17
CA LEU A 2 33.30 1.69 -24.45
C LEU A 2 33.68 0.26 -24.88
N SER A 3 33.30 -0.79 -24.12
CA SER A 3 33.14 -2.18 -24.63
C SER A 3 32.88 -3.29 -23.59
N ARG A 4 32.66 -3.05 -22.29
CA ARG A 4 32.55 -4.17 -21.32
C ARG A 4 31.20 -4.43 -20.65
N GLY A 5 30.16 -3.63 -20.92
CA GLY A 5 28.84 -3.81 -20.29
C GLY A 5 27.86 -4.73 -21.04
N ALA A 6 28.03 -4.91 -22.35
CA ALA A 6 26.97 -5.49 -23.21
C ALA A 6 27.07 -7.01 -23.47
N SER A 7 28.01 -7.73 -22.85
CA SER A 7 28.28 -9.14 -23.18
C SER A 7 27.96 -10.16 -22.07
N ARG A 8 27.19 -9.80 -21.04
CA ARG A 8 26.85 -10.73 -19.93
C ARG A 8 25.35 -11.03 -19.77
N LEU A 9 24.50 -10.62 -20.71
CA LEU A 9 23.04 -10.81 -20.67
C LEU A 9 22.51 -12.05 -21.42
N LYS A 10 23.39 -12.98 -21.85
CA LYS A 10 22.97 -14.14 -22.69
C LYS A 10 23.25 -15.54 -22.11
N SER A 11 23.52 -15.71 -20.82
CA SER A 11 23.79 -17.06 -20.27
C SER A 11 23.03 -17.47 -19.00
N ALA A 12 21.91 -16.84 -18.65
CA ALA A 12 21.15 -17.17 -17.43
C ALA A 12 19.81 -17.90 -17.67
N LEU A 13 19.49 -18.27 -18.92
CA LEU A 13 18.34 -19.11 -19.23
C LEU A 13 18.75 -20.59 -19.21
N GLY A 14 18.71 -21.16 -18.01
CA GLY A 14 18.84 -22.61 -17.85
C GLY A 14 19.60 -23.00 -16.61
N ARG A 15 18.90 -23.10 -15.47
CA ARG A 15 18.95 -24.25 -14.56
C ARG A 15 18.04 -24.02 -13.36
N SER A 16 17.03 -24.87 -13.27
CA SER A 16 16.24 -25.12 -12.06
C SER A 16 17.18 -25.60 -10.94
N CYS A 17 17.09 -24.98 -9.77
CA CYS A 17 17.72 -25.49 -8.56
C CYS A 17 16.65 -25.62 -7.47
N LYS A 18 16.30 -26.88 -7.16
CA LYS A 18 15.52 -27.24 -5.97
C LYS A 18 16.43 -27.05 -4.76
N GLN A 19 15.96 -26.32 -3.75
CA GLN A 19 16.50 -26.39 -2.39
C GLN A 19 15.41 -26.78 -1.39
N PRO A 20 15.79 -27.44 -0.29
CA PRO A 20 14.90 -28.22 0.56
C PRO A 20 14.14 -27.34 1.55
N ALA A 21 13.02 -27.89 2.02
CA ALA A 21 12.06 -27.28 2.95
C ALA A 21 12.73 -26.54 4.13
N GLN A 22 12.55 -25.22 4.15
CA GLN A 22 12.77 -24.40 5.34
C GLN A 22 11.51 -24.42 6.20
N THR A 23 11.71 -24.73 7.47
CA THR A 23 10.73 -24.62 8.57
C THR A 23 9.99 -23.28 8.49
N CYS A 24 8.65 -23.33 8.54
CA CYS A 24 7.75 -22.18 8.42
C CYS A 24 8.09 -21.08 9.44
N ALA A 25 8.90 -20.11 9.01
CA ALA A 25 9.20 -18.89 9.76
C ALA A 25 8.03 -17.93 9.53
N PHE A 26 7.07 -17.92 10.45
CA PHE A 26 6.09 -16.84 10.46
C PHE A 26 6.83 -15.54 10.79
N SER A 27 6.68 -14.52 9.94
CA SER A 27 7.11 -13.17 10.28
C SER A 27 6.08 -12.65 11.29
N GLU A 28 6.49 -12.34 12.51
CA GLU A 28 5.71 -11.70 13.59
C GLU A 28 6.57 -10.62 14.28
N GLU A 29 6.01 -9.76 15.14
CA GLU A 29 6.80 -8.73 15.82
C GLU A 29 7.85 -9.32 16.77
N ALA A 30 9.00 -8.65 16.88
CA ALA A 30 10.04 -9.08 17.79
C ALA A 30 9.59 -8.91 19.25
N LEU A 31 9.66 -9.99 20.05
CA LEU A 31 9.36 -9.97 21.49
C LEU A 31 10.11 -8.88 22.26
N SER A 32 11.31 -8.50 21.79
CA SER A 32 12.12 -7.41 22.38
C SER A 32 11.44 -6.04 22.34
N ARG A 33 10.42 -5.85 21.48
CA ARG A 33 9.66 -4.60 21.38
C ARG A 33 8.55 -4.47 22.44
N TYR A 34 8.29 -5.51 23.24
CA TYR A 34 7.37 -5.43 24.38
C TYR A 34 8.10 -4.88 25.62
N CYS A 35 8.51 -3.62 25.55
CA CYS A 35 9.22 -2.89 26.59
C CYS A 35 8.51 -1.56 26.90
N THR A 36 8.94 -0.84 27.94
CA THR A 36 8.47 0.52 28.20
C THR A 36 8.69 1.41 26.97
N GLY A 37 7.64 2.09 26.50
CA GLY A 37 7.64 2.84 25.24
C GLY A 37 7.32 2.00 24.00
N GLY A 38 7.32 0.68 24.12
CA GLY A 38 7.11 -0.27 23.03
C GLY A 38 5.67 -0.76 22.87
N TYR A 39 5.51 -2.00 22.42
CA TYR A 39 4.20 -2.64 22.23
C TYR A 39 3.56 -3.01 23.57
N HIS A 40 2.24 -2.86 23.69
CA HIS A 40 1.45 -3.36 24.82
C HIS A 40 1.09 -4.85 24.64
N PRO A 41 1.32 -5.70 25.66
CA PRO A 41 0.92 -7.11 25.59
C PRO A 41 -0.61 -7.26 25.65
N VAL A 42 -1.22 -7.80 24.60
CA VAL A 42 -2.68 -8.00 24.49
C VAL A 42 -3.01 -9.50 24.52
N ARG A 43 -3.92 -9.92 25.40
CA ARG A 43 -4.40 -11.30 25.48
C ARG A 43 -5.81 -11.44 24.91
N ILE A 44 -6.08 -12.65 24.42
CA ILE A 44 -7.45 -13.02 24.04
C ILE A 44 -8.34 -13.00 25.28
N GLY A 45 -9.48 -12.32 25.17
CA GLY A 45 -10.43 -12.11 26.26
C GLY A 45 -10.24 -10.78 26.99
N ASP A 46 -9.15 -10.04 26.77
CA ASP A 46 -8.95 -8.73 27.39
C ASP A 46 -10.08 -7.77 27.04
N GLY A 47 -10.47 -6.96 28.04
CA GLY A 47 -11.47 -5.92 27.91
C GLY A 47 -10.83 -4.53 27.85
N PHE A 48 -11.16 -3.75 26.82
CA PHE A 48 -10.72 -2.37 26.63
C PHE A 48 -11.90 -1.40 26.72
N ASN A 49 -11.59 -0.14 27.03
CA ASN A 49 -12.57 0.96 27.18
C ASN A 49 -13.77 0.57 28.08
N ALA A 50 -13.50 0.30 29.36
CA ALA A 50 -14.51 -0.14 30.34
C ALA A 50 -15.30 -1.40 29.92
N GLY A 51 -14.66 -2.32 29.19
CA GLY A 51 -15.26 -3.57 28.73
C GLY A 51 -16.12 -3.46 27.47
N LYS A 52 -16.15 -2.27 26.83
CA LYS A 52 -16.84 -2.05 25.55
C LYS A 52 -16.25 -2.90 24.42
N TYR A 53 -14.93 -3.11 24.43
CA TYR A 53 -14.22 -3.87 23.41
C TYR A 53 -13.58 -5.10 24.03
N LYS A 54 -13.90 -6.29 23.49
CA LYS A 54 -13.30 -7.55 23.92
C LYS A 54 -12.38 -8.08 22.83
N VAL A 55 -11.17 -8.45 23.19
CA VAL A 55 -10.20 -9.05 22.26
C VAL A 55 -10.62 -10.49 21.96
N LEU A 56 -10.86 -10.77 20.69
CA LEU A 56 -11.21 -12.12 20.24
C LEU A 56 -10.08 -12.80 19.49
N ARG A 57 -9.30 -12.03 18.70
CA ARG A 57 -8.23 -12.54 17.85
C ARG A 57 -7.26 -11.45 17.41
N LYS A 58 -6.03 -11.85 17.09
CA LYS A 58 -5.05 -11.06 16.35
C LYS A 58 -5.20 -11.28 14.83
N LEU A 59 -5.44 -10.22 14.08
CA LEU A 59 -5.66 -10.28 12.62
C LEU A 59 -4.42 -9.93 11.79
N GLY A 60 -3.42 -9.33 12.42
CA GLY A 60 -2.23 -8.78 11.80
C GLY A 60 -1.26 -8.29 12.87
N TYR A 61 -0.06 -7.92 12.44
CA TYR A 61 0.83 -7.04 13.18
C TYR A 61 1.61 -6.15 12.19
N GLY A 62 2.12 -5.03 12.68
CA GLY A 62 2.86 -4.07 11.87
C GLY A 62 2.66 -2.66 12.44
N VAL A 63 2.71 -1.64 11.59
CA VAL A 63 2.23 -0.30 11.97
C VAL A 63 0.69 -0.30 12.13
N TYR A 64 -0.03 -1.29 11.55
CA TYR A 64 -1.51 -1.33 11.45
C TYR A 64 -2.21 -2.46 12.19
N SER A 65 -1.56 -3.14 13.12
CA SER A 65 -2.30 -4.04 13.99
C SER A 65 -1.59 -4.28 15.30
N THR A 66 -2.24 -3.80 16.36
CA THR A 66 -1.81 -3.81 17.75
C THR A 66 -0.59 -2.92 18.01
N ILE A 67 -0.91 -1.65 18.32
CA ILE A 67 -0.12 -0.65 19.05
C ILE A 67 0.97 0.05 18.24
N LEU A 68 0.76 1.33 17.94
CA LEU A 68 1.84 2.27 17.68
C LEU A 68 2.72 2.35 18.94
N THR A 69 4.00 2.05 18.79
CA THR A 69 5.01 2.21 19.84
C THR A 69 5.08 3.68 20.27
N ALA A 70 5.04 3.91 21.58
CA ALA A 70 5.07 5.22 22.24
C ALA A 70 6.44 5.95 22.16
N GLU A 71 7.37 5.52 21.30
CA GLU A 71 8.70 6.12 21.20
C GLU A 71 8.78 7.41 20.37
N SER A 72 7.69 7.89 19.76
CA SER A 72 7.72 9.15 18.98
C SER A 72 6.81 10.29 19.48
N TYR A 73 6.04 10.16 20.57
CA TYR A 73 5.07 11.21 20.92
C TYR A 73 4.86 11.41 22.43
N TRP A 74 5.91 11.81 23.13
CA TRP A 74 5.80 12.38 24.49
C TRP A 74 5.56 13.89 24.43
N SER A 75 4.36 14.32 24.08
CA SER A 75 3.98 15.74 24.25
C SER A 75 2.47 16.02 24.16
N GLY A 76 1.57 15.21 24.73
CA GLY A 76 0.15 15.60 24.87
C GLY A 76 -0.57 16.09 23.60
N HIS A 77 -0.08 15.70 22.42
CA HIS A 77 -0.61 16.04 21.11
C HIS A 77 -1.15 14.76 20.47
N ASP A 78 -2.27 14.89 19.74
CA ASP A 78 -2.84 13.79 18.97
C ASP A 78 -1.79 13.21 18.01
N THR A 79 -1.85 11.90 17.75
CA THR A 79 -1.02 11.33 16.68
C THR A 79 -1.48 11.93 15.34
N PHE A 80 -0.54 12.12 14.42
CA PHE A 80 -0.89 12.66 13.10
C PHE A 80 -1.96 11.81 12.39
N GLU A 81 -1.86 10.49 12.50
CA GLU A 81 -2.87 9.57 11.98
C GLU A 81 -4.27 9.82 12.58
N LEU A 82 -4.36 10.06 13.89
CA LEU A 82 -5.62 10.36 14.56
C LEU A 82 -6.19 11.70 14.08
N GLU A 83 -5.34 12.71 13.88
CA GLU A 83 -5.73 14.00 13.33
C GLU A 83 -6.34 13.85 11.94
N VAL A 84 -5.67 13.10 11.04
CA VAL A 84 -6.18 12.81 9.69
C VAL A 84 -7.47 12.00 9.74
N LEU A 85 -7.53 10.93 10.53
CA LEU A 85 -8.71 10.08 10.64
C LEU A 85 -9.91 10.84 11.20
N ARG A 86 -9.71 11.74 12.19
CA ARG A 86 -10.76 12.63 12.68
C ARG A 86 -11.18 13.62 11.59
N HIS A 87 -10.24 14.22 10.87
CA HIS A 87 -10.54 15.14 9.77
C HIS A 87 -11.42 14.48 8.70
N VAL A 88 -11.04 13.27 8.28
CA VAL A 88 -11.77 12.46 7.30
C VAL A 88 -13.15 12.03 7.84
N ARG A 89 -13.25 11.65 9.12
CA ARG A 89 -14.49 11.21 9.78
C ARG A 89 -15.50 12.34 9.98
N ILE A 90 -15.03 13.54 10.29
CA ILE A 90 -15.89 14.67 10.72
C ILE A 90 -16.62 15.31 9.54
N GLN A 91 -16.22 15.03 8.29
CA GLN A 91 -16.94 15.53 7.13
C GLN A 91 -18.23 14.71 6.92
N GLY A 92 -19.39 15.29 7.23
CA GLY A 92 -20.72 14.83 6.81
C GLY A 92 -20.93 14.97 5.29
N THR A 93 -19.92 14.59 4.52
CA THR A 93 -19.83 14.78 3.08
C THR A 93 -20.78 13.81 2.35
N SER A 94 -21.35 14.31 1.25
CA SER A 94 -22.07 13.48 0.28
C SER A 94 -21.13 12.86 -0.78
N HIS A 95 -19.82 13.11 -0.68
CA HIS A 95 -18.85 12.64 -1.65
C HIS A 95 -18.74 11.12 -1.63
N ARG A 96 -18.97 10.51 -2.78
CA ARG A 96 -19.02 9.04 -2.91
C ARG A 96 -17.70 8.37 -2.54
N GLY A 97 -16.59 9.08 -2.72
CA GLY A 97 -15.24 8.67 -2.32
C GLY A 97 -15.03 8.45 -0.83
N ALA A 98 -15.79 9.14 0.04
CA ALA A 98 -15.68 8.95 1.49
C ALA A 98 -16.03 7.51 1.90
N ASN A 99 -16.95 6.86 1.17
CA ASN A 99 -17.27 5.46 1.40
C ASN A 99 -16.07 4.55 1.12
N HIS A 100 -15.06 4.97 0.35
CA HIS A 100 -13.90 4.16 0.02
C HIS A 100 -12.70 4.42 0.93
N ILE A 101 -12.88 5.14 2.03
CA ILE A 101 -11.89 5.32 3.09
C ILE A 101 -12.27 4.49 4.32
N LEU A 102 -11.27 3.84 4.95
CA LEU A 102 -11.49 3.16 6.23
C LEU A 102 -11.60 4.20 7.35
N GLY A 103 -12.83 4.59 7.67
CA GLY A 103 -13.11 5.57 8.71
C GLY A 103 -12.94 5.04 10.14
N LEU A 104 -12.62 5.97 11.05
CA LEU A 104 -12.52 5.75 12.48
C LEU A 104 -13.92 5.65 13.13
N LEU A 105 -14.19 4.56 13.86
CA LEU A 105 -15.44 4.33 14.57
C LEU A 105 -15.39 4.84 16.02
N ASP A 106 -14.28 4.61 16.70
CA ASP A 106 -14.03 5.04 18.07
C ASP A 106 -12.53 5.20 18.32
N GLU A 107 -12.19 5.93 19.37
CA GLU A 107 -10.81 6.21 19.77
C GLU A 107 -10.75 6.32 21.29
N PHE A 108 -9.70 5.77 21.91
CA PHE A 108 -9.49 5.89 23.34
C PHE A 108 -8.03 5.64 23.71
N GLU A 109 -7.64 6.09 24.90
CA GLU A 109 -6.32 5.81 25.46
C GLU A 109 -6.38 4.61 26.42
N HIS A 110 -5.42 3.70 26.30
CA HIS A 110 -5.23 2.59 27.22
C HIS A 110 -3.91 2.74 27.98
N ARG A 111 -3.97 2.63 29.31
CA ARG A 111 -2.78 2.62 30.17
C ARG A 111 -2.37 1.18 30.47
N GLY A 112 -1.26 0.77 29.88
CA GLY A 112 -0.69 -0.56 30.04
C GLY A 112 0.64 -0.56 30.81
N PRO A 113 1.27 -1.73 31.00
CA PRO A 113 2.58 -1.85 31.65
C PRO A 113 3.71 -1.14 30.88
N ASN A 114 3.51 -0.92 29.58
CA ASN A 114 4.51 -0.35 28.68
C ASN A 114 4.28 1.14 28.37
N GLY A 115 3.28 1.77 29.00
CA GLY A 115 2.95 3.18 28.84
C GLY A 115 1.49 3.41 28.45
N ASN A 116 1.22 4.60 27.93
CA ASN A 116 -0.09 4.96 27.39
C ASN A 116 -0.10 4.65 25.90
N HIS A 117 -1.19 4.06 25.42
CA HIS A 117 -1.34 3.62 24.05
C HIS A 117 -2.63 4.21 23.47
N MET A 118 -2.52 4.89 22.34
CA MET A 118 -3.70 5.31 21.57
C MET A 118 -4.30 4.10 20.87
N CYS A 119 -5.59 3.86 21.07
CA CYS A 119 -6.34 2.76 20.47
C CYS A 119 -7.33 3.31 19.44
N LEU A 120 -7.16 2.91 18.18
CA LEU A 120 -8.04 3.28 17.08
C LEU A 120 -8.97 2.10 16.75
N VAL A 121 -10.27 2.35 16.72
CA VAL A 121 -11.29 1.35 16.40
C VAL A 121 -11.83 1.61 15.02
N VAL A 122 -11.69 0.64 14.13
CA VAL A 122 -12.15 0.70 12.74
C VAL A 122 -13.04 -0.50 12.43
N LYS A 123 -13.78 -0.42 11.31
CA LYS A 123 -14.58 -1.53 10.82
C LYS A 123 -13.66 -2.73 10.50
N PRO A 124 -14.01 -3.96 10.89
CA PRO A 124 -13.25 -5.13 10.46
C PRO A 124 -13.36 -5.32 8.93
N MET A 125 -12.23 -5.59 8.30
CA MET A 125 -12.12 -5.72 6.85
C MET A 125 -11.66 -7.13 6.45
N GLY A 126 -11.81 -7.46 5.17
CA GLY A 126 -11.21 -8.65 4.60
C GLY A 126 -9.70 -8.49 4.37
N PRO A 127 -9.10 -9.43 3.61
CA PRO A 127 -7.70 -9.34 3.23
C PRO A 127 -7.38 -8.07 2.44
N ASP A 128 -6.11 -7.70 2.42
CA ASP A 128 -5.60 -6.62 1.57
C ASP A 128 -5.42 -7.05 0.10
N MET A 129 -5.12 -6.09 -0.78
CA MET A 129 -5.01 -6.32 -2.22
C MET A 129 -3.84 -7.24 -2.62
N THR A 130 -2.88 -7.57 -1.73
CA THR A 130 -1.82 -8.55 -2.06
C THR A 130 -2.39 -9.93 -2.36
N LYS A 131 -3.55 -10.28 -1.78
CA LYS A 131 -4.26 -11.55 -2.02
C LYS A 131 -5.26 -11.46 -3.17
N TYR A 132 -5.47 -10.28 -3.74
CA TYR A 132 -6.56 -10.01 -4.69
C TYR A 132 -6.56 -10.97 -5.88
N ARG A 133 -5.42 -11.13 -6.56
CA ARG A 133 -5.34 -12.00 -7.75
C ARG A 133 -5.55 -13.47 -7.43
N ARG A 134 -5.18 -13.91 -6.24
CA ARG A 134 -5.40 -15.28 -5.77
C ARG A 134 -6.89 -15.53 -5.52
N LEU A 135 -7.56 -14.58 -4.88
CA LEU A 135 -8.98 -14.68 -4.51
C LEU A 135 -9.90 -14.43 -5.71
N PHE A 136 -9.54 -13.48 -6.57
CA PHE A 136 -10.37 -12.99 -7.67
C PHE A 136 -9.60 -12.96 -9.01
N PRO A 137 -9.14 -14.12 -9.50
CA PRO A 137 -8.27 -14.19 -10.69
C PRO A 137 -8.93 -13.63 -11.95
N LYS A 138 -10.26 -13.67 -12.03
CA LYS A 138 -11.05 -13.20 -13.19
C LYS A 138 -11.68 -11.82 -12.98
N ALA A 139 -11.58 -11.22 -11.80
CA ALA A 139 -12.19 -9.93 -11.52
C ALA A 139 -11.32 -8.77 -12.03
N ARG A 140 -11.99 -7.71 -12.50
CA ARG A 140 -11.34 -6.43 -12.81
C ARG A 140 -10.95 -5.72 -11.51
N ILE A 141 -9.78 -5.10 -11.50
CA ILE A 141 -9.29 -4.32 -10.34
C ILE A 141 -10.35 -3.23 -10.04
N PRO A 142 -10.77 -3.05 -8.78
CA PRO A 142 -11.76 -2.05 -8.38
C PRO A 142 -11.20 -0.62 -8.41
N LEU A 143 -10.54 -0.24 -9.50
CA LEU A 143 -9.85 1.02 -9.66
C LEU A 143 -10.75 2.27 -9.53
N PRO A 144 -12.00 2.29 -10.06
CA PRO A 144 -12.87 3.44 -9.85
C PRO A 144 -13.05 3.80 -8.37
N MET A 145 -13.10 2.81 -7.49
CA MET A 145 -13.26 3.03 -6.05
C MET A 145 -12.02 3.64 -5.41
N LEU A 146 -10.82 3.21 -5.84
CA LEU A 146 -9.56 3.77 -5.37
C LEU A 146 -9.37 5.21 -5.86
N LEU A 147 -9.76 5.51 -7.10
CA LEU A 147 -9.71 6.88 -7.61
C LEU A 147 -10.75 7.78 -6.92
N LEU A 148 -11.95 7.28 -6.63
CA LEU A 148 -12.95 8.02 -5.84
C LEU A 148 -12.42 8.33 -4.43
N ALA A 149 -11.73 7.38 -3.79
CA ALA A 149 -11.07 7.61 -2.50
C ALA A 149 -10.04 8.74 -2.57
N LEU A 150 -9.20 8.76 -3.61
CA LEU A 150 -8.19 9.81 -3.79
C LEU A 150 -8.80 11.15 -4.16
N GLU A 151 -9.82 11.19 -5.03
CA GLU A 151 -10.56 12.42 -5.33
C GLU A 151 -11.09 13.05 -4.04
N PHE A 152 -11.72 12.25 -3.17
CA PHE A 152 -12.18 12.72 -1.87
C PHE A 152 -11.04 13.26 -0.97
N LEU A 153 -9.96 12.49 -0.82
CA LEU A 153 -8.83 12.88 0.03
C LEU A 153 -8.15 14.15 -0.46
N HIS A 154 -7.89 14.23 -1.77
CA HIS A 154 -7.15 15.32 -2.39
C HIS A 154 -8.00 16.59 -2.48
N ASP A 155 -9.24 16.48 -2.96
CA ASP A 155 -10.05 17.62 -3.35
C ASP A 155 -10.94 18.15 -2.21
N GLU A 156 -11.44 17.27 -1.32
CA GLU A 156 -12.28 17.68 -0.17
C GLU A 156 -11.54 17.73 1.17
N CYS A 157 -10.60 16.81 1.40
CA CYS A 157 -9.87 16.72 2.67
C CYS A 157 -8.50 17.43 2.67
N GLY A 158 -7.99 17.85 1.51
CA GLY A 158 -6.64 18.44 1.42
C GLY A 158 -5.54 17.53 1.98
N THR A 159 -5.73 16.22 1.89
CA THR A 159 -4.86 15.19 2.47
C THR A 159 -4.23 14.35 1.36
N ILE A 160 -2.93 14.09 1.47
CA ILE A 160 -2.17 13.19 0.58
C ILE A 160 -1.84 11.93 1.39
N HIS A 161 -2.13 10.76 0.83
CA HIS A 161 -1.94 9.50 1.54
C HIS A 161 -0.46 9.13 1.71
N THR A 162 0.33 9.32 0.65
CA THR A 162 1.78 9.11 0.56
C THR A 162 2.28 7.68 0.74
N ASP A 163 1.45 6.73 1.17
CA ASP A 163 1.82 5.32 1.33
C ASP A 163 0.82 4.35 0.66
N ILE A 164 0.46 4.64 -0.60
CA ILE A 164 -0.44 3.74 -1.35
C ILE A 164 0.35 2.52 -1.84
N LYS A 165 -0.09 1.35 -1.37
CA LYS A 165 0.44 0.03 -1.71
C LYS A 165 -0.65 -1.03 -1.53
N PRO A 166 -0.50 -2.25 -2.10
CA PRO A 166 -1.55 -3.26 -2.01
C PRO A 166 -1.95 -3.60 -0.56
N GLN A 167 -1.01 -3.54 0.38
CA GLN A 167 -1.24 -3.83 1.81
C GLN A 167 -2.18 -2.83 2.49
N ASN A 168 -2.27 -1.60 1.97
CA ASN A 168 -3.07 -0.51 2.54
C ASN A 168 -4.45 -0.38 1.86
N ILE A 169 -4.77 -1.27 0.93
CA ILE A 169 -6.06 -1.31 0.24
C ILE A 169 -6.77 -2.59 0.68
N LEU A 170 -7.80 -2.44 1.51
CA LEU A 170 -8.50 -3.56 2.13
C LEU A 170 -9.75 -3.94 1.35
N LEU A 171 -10.01 -5.24 1.23
CA LEU A 171 -11.17 -5.78 0.53
C LEU A 171 -12.39 -5.83 1.44
N GLU A 172 -13.54 -5.51 0.86
CA GLU A 172 -14.84 -5.63 1.49
C GLU A 172 -15.80 -6.36 0.56
N THR A 173 -16.56 -7.32 1.11
CA THR A 173 -17.64 -7.99 0.40
C THR A 173 -18.82 -8.20 1.35
N PRO A 174 -20.04 -8.41 0.83
CA PRO A 174 -21.19 -8.78 1.66
C PRO A 174 -20.93 -10.02 2.52
N ALA A 175 -20.18 -11.01 1.99
CA ALA A 175 -19.80 -12.20 2.74
C ALA A 175 -18.88 -11.90 3.93
N ILE A 176 -17.93 -10.96 3.78
CA ILE A 176 -17.08 -10.48 4.87
C ILE A 176 -17.93 -9.79 5.94
N ASN A 177 -18.81 -8.88 5.52
CA ASN A 177 -19.67 -8.14 6.44
C ASN A 177 -20.55 -9.11 7.24
N LYS A 178 -21.21 -10.05 6.56
CA LYS A 178 -22.04 -11.08 7.20
C LYS A 178 -21.24 -11.98 8.14
N MET A 179 -19.99 -12.33 7.80
CA MET A 179 -19.11 -13.09 8.67
C MET A 179 -18.86 -12.34 9.99
N PHE A 180 -18.53 -11.04 9.93
CA PHE A 180 -18.28 -10.26 11.15
C PHE A 180 -19.56 -9.92 11.94
N GLU A 181 -20.70 -9.76 11.27
CA GLU A 181 -21.98 -9.41 11.91
C GLU A 181 -22.69 -10.62 12.53
N CYS A 182 -22.58 -11.81 11.91
CA CYS A 182 -23.37 -12.98 12.26
C CYS A 182 -22.55 -14.14 12.85
N ALA A 183 -21.22 -14.16 12.71
CA ALA A 183 -20.45 -15.27 13.25
C ALA A 183 -20.43 -15.22 14.78
N PRO A 184 -20.69 -16.35 15.45
CA PRO A 184 -20.60 -16.41 16.90
C PRO A 184 -19.12 -16.26 17.32
N SER A 185 -18.89 -15.75 18.53
CA SER A 185 -17.54 -15.35 18.99
C SER A 185 -16.52 -16.49 18.94
N GLU A 186 -16.99 -17.73 19.05
CA GLU A 186 -16.22 -18.96 19.01
C GLU A 186 -15.46 -19.12 17.68
N VAL A 187 -16.00 -18.63 16.57
CA VAL A 187 -15.36 -18.68 15.23
C VAL A 187 -14.08 -17.86 15.18
N PHE A 188 -13.97 -16.84 16.04
CA PHE A 188 -12.79 -15.99 16.12
C PHE A 188 -11.73 -16.52 17.10
N THR A 189 -12.03 -17.58 17.86
CA THR A 189 -11.07 -18.18 18.78
C THR A 189 -9.86 -18.70 18.01
N PRO A 190 -8.62 -18.37 18.42
CA PRO A 190 -7.42 -18.89 17.78
C PRO A 190 -7.40 -20.42 17.79
N GLN A 191 -6.97 -21.03 16.68
CA GLN A 191 -6.85 -22.49 16.59
C GLN A 191 -5.64 -23.01 17.39
N LEU A 192 -4.60 -22.19 17.51
CA LEU A 192 -3.39 -22.52 18.26
C LEU A 192 -3.46 -21.94 19.68
N PRO A 193 -3.07 -22.71 20.70
CA PRO A 193 -2.98 -22.18 22.06
C PRO A 193 -1.95 -21.05 22.15
N PRO A 194 -2.11 -20.09 23.09
CA PRO A 194 -1.08 -19.10 23.38
C PRO A 194 0.24 -19.77 23.77
N LEU A 195 1.35 -19.02 23.65
CA LEU A 195 2.61 -19.46 24.24
C LEU A 195 2.47 -19.62 25.76
N ALA A 196 3.38 -20.39 26.37
CA ALA A 196 3.44 -20.49 27.81
C ALA A 196 3.78 -19.12 28.45
N PRO A 197 3.29 -18.83 29.67
CA PRO A 197 3.71 -17.67 30.44
C PRO A 197 5.25 -17.60 30.52
N PRO A 198 5.86 -16.40 30.39
CA PRO A 198 5.23 -15.08 30.40
C PRO A 198 4.75 -14.57 29.03
N ASN A 199 4.87 -15.34 27.96
CA ASN A 199 4.59 -14.90 26.58
C ASN A 199 3.18 -15.25 26.09
N ASP A 200 2.25 -15.51 27.00
CA ASP A 200 0.87 -15.91 26.73
C ASP A 200 0.02 -14.84 26.01
N PHE A 201 0.55 -13.63 25.87
CA PHE A 201 0.03 -12.56 25.02
C PHE A 201 0.41 -12.71 23.54
N TYR A 202 1.42 -13.52 23.22
CA TYR A 202 1.95 -13.64 21.87
C TYR A 202 1.13 -14.64 21.07
N HIS A 203 0.44 -14.13 20.05
CA HIS A 203 -0.37 -14.92 19.14
C HIS A 203 0.08 -14.71 17.69
N PRO A 204 0.04 -15.75 16.85
CA PRO A 204 0.21 -15.58 15.42
C PRO A 204 -0.96 -14.77 14.87
N SER A 205 -0.64 -13.88 13.94
CA SER A 205 -1.61 -13.10 13.20
C SER A 205 -2.28 -13.98 12.15
N GLU A 206 -3.61 -14.01 12.17
CA GLU A 206 -4.37 -14.78 11.20
C GLU A 206 -5.46 -13.92 10.58
N GLN A 207 -5.23 -13.52 9.33
CA GLN A 207 -6.25 -12.85 8.54
C GLN A 207 -7.41 -13.83 8.31
N LEU A 208 -8.63 -13.36 8.57
CA LEU A 208 -9.83 -14.14 8.35
C LEU A 208 -10.23 -14.10 6.88
N SER A 209 -10.37 -15.28 6.28
CA SER A 209 -11.07 -15.47 5.02
C SER A 209 -12.36 -16.24 5.26
N SER A 210 -13.49 -15.77 4.73
CA SER A 210 -14.67 -16.63 4.65
C SER A 210 -14.49 -17.60 3.47
N GLY A 211 -14.91 -18.86 3.61
CA GLY A 211 -14.96 -19.77 2.44
C GLY A 211 -15.88 -19.26 1.32
N GLU A 212 -16.78 -18.32 1.64
CA GLU A 212 -17.63 -17.61 0.70
C GLU A 212 -16.91 -16.42 0.01
N GLN A 213 -15.78 -15.92 0.51
CA GLN A 213 -14.94 -14.95 -0.23
C GLN A 213 -14.47 -15.55 -1.55
N ASP A 214 -14.15 -16.84 -1.56
CA ASP A 214 -13.77 -17.58 -2.77
C ASP A 214 -14.95 -17.78 -3.74
N LEU A 215 -16.18 -17.53 -3.27
CA LEU A 215 -17.43 -17.63 -4.04
C LEU A 215 -18.01 -16.25 -4.39
N ALA A 216 -17.44 -15.15 -3.87
CA ALA A 216 -17.95 -13.82 -4.14
C ALA A 216 -17.79 -13.47 -5.62
N THR A 217 -18.84 -12.91 -6.21
CA THR A 217 -18.78 -12.47 -7.61
C THR A 217 -18.01 -11.16 -7.70
N ALA A 218 -17.36 -10.91 -8.85
CA ALA A 218 -16.54 -9.70 -9.05
C ALA A 218 -17.33 -8.39 -8.82
N THR A 219 -18.65 -8.42 -8.98
CA THR A 219 -19.56 -7.28 -8.78
C THR A 219 -19.81 -6.95 -7.30
N ASP A 220 -19.48 -7.86 -6.38
CA ASP A 220 -19.70 -7.67 -4.94
C ASP A 220 -18.46 -7.11 -4.21
N ILE A 221 -17.36 -6.90 -4.94
CA ILE A 221 -16.09 -6.47 -4.36
C ILE A 221 -16.10 -4.96 -4.19
N SER A 222 -15.86 -4.50 -2.96
CA SER A 222 -15.54 -3.12 -2.63
C SER A 222 -14.16 -3.02 -1.98
N ILE A 223 -13.63 -1.80 -1.90
CA ILE A 223 -12.37 -1.51 -1.22
C ILE A 223 -12.51 -0.39 -0.21
N ARG A 224 -11.60 -0.39 0.76
CA ARG A 224 -11.32 0.73 1.67
C ARG A 224 -9.82 1.00 1.66
N LEU A 225 -9.44 2.24 1.36
CA LEU A 225 -8.10 2.74 1.60
C LEU A 225 -7.92 2.96 3.10
N ALA A 226 -6.89 2.34 3.66
CA ALA A 226 -6.59 2.33 5.07
C ALA A 226 -5.16 2.84 5.29
N ASP A 227 -4.80 3.02 6.55
CA ASP A 227 -3.47 3.47 6.98
C ASP A 227 -3.16 4.92 6.58
N PHE A 228 -3.30 5.82 7.54
CA PHE A 228 -2.92 7.24 7.38
C PHE A 228 -1.71 7.61 8.24
N GLY A 229 -0.92 6.60 8.64
CA GLY A 229 0.23 6.76 9.55
C GLY A 229 1.33 7.66 8.99
N THR A 230 1.44 7.74 7.66
CA THR A 230 2.41 8.59 6.96
C THR A 230 1.77 9.66 6.10
N ALA A 231 0.45 9.84 6.18
CA ALA A 231 -0.26 10.84 5.40
C ALA A 231 0.31 12.26 5.63
N SER A 232 -0.06 13.20 4.76
CA SER A 232 0.40 14.57 4.86
C SER A 232 -0.66 15.54 4.37
N TRP A 233 -0.66 16.76 4.88
CA TRP A 233 -1.50 17.84 4.35
C TRP A 233 -0.89 18.42 3.08
N VAL A 234 -1.73 18.83 2.14
CA VAL A 234 -1.31 19.45 0.85
C VAL A 234 -0.52 20.75 1.07
N ASP A 235 -0.84 21.50 2.12
CA ASP A 235 -0.23 22.78 2.47
C ASP A 235 0.87 22.67 3.54
N LYS A 236 1.02 21.50 4.17
CA LYS A 236 2.00 21.26 5.24
C LYS A 236 2.56 19.84 5.17
N HIS A 237 3.71 19.71 4.53
CA HIS A 237 4.47 18.46 4.47
C HIS A 237 5.07 18.10 5.83
N LEU A 238 4.83 16.87 6.30
CA LEU A 238 5.45 16.38 7.55
C LEU A 238 6.88 15.88 7.37
N THR A 239 7.14 15.25 6.23
CA THR A 239 8.43 14.71 5.82
C THR A 239 8.53 14.79 4.30
N GLU A 240 9.73 15.06 3.79
CA GLU A 240 9.98 15.07 2.35
C GLU A 240 10.29 13.68 1.80
N TRP A 241 10.60 12.71 2.67
CA TRP A 241 10.86 11.34 2.28
C TRP A 241 9.65 10.46 2.60
N ILE A 242 8.86 10.22 1.56
CA ILE A 242 7.59 9.51 1.61
C ILE A 242 7.59 8.27 0.71
N GLN A 243 6.48 7.54 0.66
CA GLN A 243 6.22 6.39 -0.19
C GLN A 243 7.05 5.13 0.10
N PRO A 244 6.48 3.94 -0.19
CA PRO A 244 7.24 2.70 -0.23
C PRO A 244 8.42 2.81 -1.16
N GLN A 245 9.52 2.19 -0.76
CA GLN A 245 10.81 2.30 -1.46
C GLN A 245 10.73 1.96 -2.96
N MET A 246 9.97 0.93 -3.32
CA MET A 246 9.80 0.43 -4.70
C MET A 246 8.69 1.16 -5.48
N LEU A 247 7.85 1.94 -4.79
CA LEU A 247 6.77 2.70 -5.42
C LEU A 247 7.05 4.21 -5.45
N ARG A 248 8.17 4.66 -4.85
CA ARG A 248 8.52 6.08 -4.71
C ARG A 248 8.62 6.79 -6.06
N ALA A 249 7.99 7.96 -6.15
CA ALA A 249 7.93 8.78 -7.35
C ALA A 249 9.27 9.51 -7.62
N PRO A 250 9.60 9.82 -8.89
CA PRO A 250 10.87 10.44 -9.26
C PRO A 250 11.08 11.79 -8.58
N GLU A 251 10.05 12.62 -8.45
CA GLU A 251 10.15 13.92 -7.78
C GLU A 251 10.54 13.80 -6.30
N VAL A 252 10.14 12.72 -5.63
CA VAL A 252 10.51 12.45 -4.23
C VAL A 252 11.97 11.98 -4.16
N ILE A 253 12.40 11.11 -5.08
CA ILE A 253 13.79 10.61 -5.14
C ILE A 253 14.77 11.76 -5.46
N LEU A 254 14.37 12.67 -6.36
CA LEU A 254 15.19 13.81 -6.79
C LEU A 254 15.13 15.00 -5.81
N GLY A 255 14.27 14.93 -4.79
CA GLY A 255 14.06 16.00 -3.82
C GLY A 255 13.43 17.26 -4.45
N ALA A 256 12.62 17.11 -5.49
CA ALA A 256 11.78 18.16 -6.02
C ALA A 256 10.51 18.33 -5.16
N LYS A 257 9.80 19.44 -5.38
CA LYS A 257 8.49 19.63 -4.74
C LYS A 257 7.51 18.57 -5.25
N TRP A 258 6.83 17.92 -4.32
CA TRP A 258 5.77 16.96 -4.60
C TRP A 258 4.41 17.48 -4.12
N ASP A 259 3.34 16.85 -4.59
CA ASP A 259 1.95 17.14 -4.24
C ASP A 259 1.13 15.83 -4.29
N SER A 260 -0.20 15.91 -4.36
CA SER A 260 -1.08 14.75 -4.41
C SER A 260 -0.84 13.80 -5.59
N LYS A 261 -0.07 14.20 -6.61
CA LYS A 261 0.27 13.35 -7.75
C LYS A 261 1.24 12.21 -7.43
N VAL A 262 1.85 12.20 -6.23
CA VAL A 262 2.61 11.06 -5.73
C VAL A 262 1.71 9.85 -5.50
N ASP A 263 0.48 10.07 -5.04
CA ASP A 263 -0.52 9.01 -4.86
C ASP A 263 -0.97 8.45 -6.21
N ILE A 264 -1.15 9.32 -7.22
CA ILE A 264 -1.51 8.91 -8.58
C ILE A 264 -0.42 8.01 -9.19
N TRP A 265 0.85 8.37 -8.98
CA TRP A 265 1.98 7.53 -9.37
C TRP A 265 1.94 6.16 -8.69
N ASN A 266 1.72 6.11 -7.37
CA ASN A 266 1.61 4.85 -6.65
C ASN A 266 0.46 3.98 -7.17
N VAL A 267 -0.71 4.56 -7.43
CA VAL A 267 -1.85 3.82 -8.00
C VAL A 267 -1.48 3.23 -9.37
N GLY A 268 -0.81 3.99 -10.25
CA GLY A 268 -0.35 3.48 -11.54
C GLY A 268 0.53 2.23 -11.43
N LEU A 269 1.50 2.26 -10.51
CA LEU A 269 2.39 1.13 -10.23
C LEU A 269 1.65 -0.05 -9.56
N VAL A 270 0.74 0.22 -8.62
CA VAL A 270 -0.05 -0.80 -7.92
C VAL A 270 -0.99 -1.54 -8.89
N ILE A 271 -1.68 -0.84 -9.79
CA ILE A 271 -2.55 -1.49 -10.77
C ILE A 271 -1.72 -2.38 -11.70
N TRP A 272 -0.54 -1.93 -12.12
CA TRP A 272 0.37 -2.74 -12.92
C TRP A 272 0.82 -3.99 -12.17
N GLU A 273 1.26 -3.85 -10.92
CA GLU A 273 1.67 -4.99 -10.08
C GLU A 273 0.54 -6.00 -9.93
N LEU A 274 -0.68 -5.53 -9.68
CA LEU A 274 -1.86 -6.38 -9.58
C LEU A 274 -2.23 -7.03 -10.92
N ALA A 275 -1.92 -6.42 -12.06
CA ALA A 275 -2.20 -6.98 -13.37
C ALA A 275 -1.17 -8.05 -13.77
N GLU A 276 0.12 -7.77 -13.59
CA GLU A 276 1.21 -8.63 -14.06
C GLU A 276 1.77 -9.57 -12.99
N GLY A 277 1.51 -9.31 -11.71
CA GLY A 277 2.06 -10.07 -10.59
C GLY A 277 3.54 -9.79 -10.31
N SER A 278 4.07 -8.68 -10.83
CA SER A 278 5.46 -8.26 -10.60
C SER A 278 5.59 -6.74 -10.53
N LEU A 279 6.57 -6.28 -9.75
CA LEU A 279 6.89 -4.86 -9.63
C LEU A 279 7.49 -4.33 -10.93
N VAL A 280 7.17 -3.07 -11.28
CA VAL A 280 7.81 -2.38 -12.40
C VAL A 280 9.27 -2.04 -12.06
N PHE A 281 9.50 -1.61 -10.82
CA PHE A 281 10.79 -1.15 -10.33
C PHE A 281 11.11 -1.84 -9.00
N ASP A 282 12.29 -2.43 -8.90
CA ASP A 282 12.82 -2.97 -7.64
C ASP A 282 13.94 -2.09 -7.06
N GLY A 283 14.42 -1.12 -7.85
CA GLY A 283 15.49 -0.19 -7.50
C GLY A 283 16.84 -0.85 -7.23
N THR A 284 17.08 -2.03 -7.79
CA THR A 284 18.34 -2.77 -7.68
C THR A 284 19.08 -2.80 -9.02
N TRP A 285 20.42 -2.74 -8.98
CA TRP A 285 21.24 -2.90 -10.20
C TRP A 285 21.28 -4.35 -10.69
N THR A 286 21.15 -5.30 -9.75
CA THR A 286 21.12 -6.74 -9.98
C THR A 286 20.24 -7.39 -8.92
N SER A 287 19.80 -8.63 -9.15
CA SER A 287 18.93 -9.38 -8.24
C SER A 287 19.49 -9.62 -6.82
N THR A 288 20.77 -9.35 -6.58
CA THR A 288 21.42 -9.49 -5.28
C THR A 288 21.96 -8.17 -4.72
N ALA A 289 21.88 -7.08 -5.49
CA ALA A 289 22.32 -5.77 -5.04
C ALA A 289 21.28 -5.16 -4.09
N PRO A 290 21.72 -4.37 -3.09
CA PRO A 290 20.79 -3.58 -2.31
C PRO A 290 20.12 -2.51 -3.19
N TYR A 291 18.97 -2.03 -2.73
CA TYR A 291 18.30 -0.91 -3.35
C TYR A 291 19.17 0.35 -3.35
N THR A 292 19.10 1.11 -4.44
CA THR A 292 19.68 2.45 -4.54
C THR A 292 18.75 3.39 -5.31
N ALA A 293 18.70 4.66 -4.92
CA ALA A 293 17.92 5.68 -5.61
C ALA A 293 18.33 5.81 -7.10
N GLU A 294 19.61 5.66 -7.37
CA GLU A 294 20.21 5.75 -8.70
C GLU A 294 19.77 4.60 -9.60
N ALA A 295 19.76 3.36 -9.09
CA ALA A 295 19.21 2.23 -9.83
C ALA A 295 17.72 2.42 -10.11
N HIS A 296 16.98 2.92 -9.13
CA HIS A 296 15.55 3.15 -9.28
C HIS A 296 15.24 4.17 -10.39
N LEU A 297 15.91 5.33 -10.38
CA LEU A 297 15.78 6.33 -11.44
C LEU A 297 16.25 5.80 -12.81
N ALA A 298 17.34 5.03 -12.85
CA ALA A 298 17.81 4.41 -14.10
C ALA A 298 16.80 3.40 -14.67
N GLN A 299 16.12 2.63 -13.81
CA GLN A 299 15.02 1.75 -14.22
C GLN A 299 13.83 2.55 -14.75
N MET A 300 13.47 3.66 -14.09
CA MET A 300 12.44 4.57 -14.59
C MET A 300 12.79 5.11 -15.97
N GLU A 301 14.03 5.54 -16.20
CA GLU A 301 14.46 6.05 -17.50
C GLU A 301 14.43 4.99 -18.61
N ALA A 302 14.84 3.77 -18.27
CA ALA A 302 14.79 2.64 -19.20
C ALA A 302 13.35 2.27 -19.62
N VAL A 303 12.36 2.51 -18.76
CA VAL A 303 10.96 2.13 -18.99
C VAL A 303 10.12 3.28 -19.55
N LEU A 304 10.29 4.49 -19.00
CA LEU A 304 9.43 5.66 -19.20
C LEU A 304 10.07 6.75 -20.08
N GLY A 305 11.35 6.62 -20.41
CA GLY A 305 12.14 7.62 -21.13
C GLY A 305 12.89 8.56 -20.20
N CYS A 306 13.64 9.52 -20.76
CA CYS A 306 14.54 10.35 -19.97
C CYS A 306 13.79 11.23 -18.96
N ILE A 307 14.40 11.47 -17.80
CA ILE A 307 13.87 12.40 -16.81
C ILE A 307 13.81 13.81 -17.42
N PRO A 308 12.65 14.49 -17.39
CA PRO A 308 12.51 15.82 -17.97
C PRO A 308 13.49 16.82 -17.36
N LYS A 309 14.15 17.60 -18.22
CA LYS A 309 15.08 18.66 -17.77
C LYS A 309 14.40 19.69 -16.87
N SER A 310 13.12 19.95 -17.09
CA SER A 310 12.28 20.80 -16.23
C SER A 310 12.25 20.28 -14.79
N LEU A 311 12.08 18.97 -14.62
CA LEU A 311 12.06 18.32 -13.31
C LEU A 311 13.44 18.37 -12.66
N LEU A 312 14.50 18.03 -13.39
CA LEU A 312 15.89 18.10 -12.89
C LEU A 312 16.24 19.52 -12.43
N ALA A 313 15.88 20.55 -13.20
CA ALA A 313 16.19 21.95 -12.88
C ALA A 313 15.54 22.45 -11.58
N ARG A 314 14.43 21.85 -11.14
CA ARG A 314 13.74 22.18 -9.88
C ARG A 314 13.96 21.16 -8.76
N SER A 315 14.87 20.21 -8.97
CA SER A 315 15.22 19.14 -8.03
C SER A 315 16.44 19.54 -7.18
N LYS A 316 16.47 19.16 -5.91
CA LYS A 316 17.64 19.37 -5.04
C LYS A 316 18.84 18.56 -5.52
N ASP A 317 18.61 17.34 -5.99
CA ASP A 317 19.65 16.42 -6.45
C ASP A 317 19.78 16.38 -7.99
N GLY A 318 19.18 17.33 -8.70
CA GLY A 318 19.08 17.31 -10.17
C GLY A 318 20.44 17.25 -10.90
N ASP A 319 21.44 17.97 -10.40
CA ASP A 319 22.79 18.00 -10.98
C ASP A 319 23.46 16.62 -10.96
N ARG A 320 23.16 15.82 -9.93
CA ARG A 320 23.71 14.47 -9.77
C ARG A 320 23.24 13.51 -10.86
N PHE A 321 22.09 13.79 -11.47
CA PHE A 321 21.44 12.96 -12.47
C PHE A 321 21.44 13.57 -13.88
N SER A 322 22.01 14.77 -14.05
CA SER A 322 22.01 15.49 -15.33
C SER A 322 23.00 14.94 -16.37
N ASP A 323 24.03 14.21 -15.93
CA ASP A 323 25.11 13.69 -16.81
C ASP A 323 24.81 12.30 -17.40
N HIS A 324 23.65 11.73 -17.10
CA HIS A 324 23.19 10.52 -17.76
C HIS A 324 22.62 10.90 -19.12
N GLU A 325 23.44 10.84 -20.18
CA GLU A 325 22.92 10.72 -21.54
C GLU A 325 22.12 9.41 -21.60
N GLY A 326 20.82 9.53 -21.34
CA GLY A 326 19.88 8.42 -21.28
C GLY A 326 20.10 7.52 -22.48
N GLY A 327 20.57 6.30 -22.21
CA GLY A 327 20.63 5.29 -23.24
C GLY A 327 19.21 5.13 -23.76
N GLN A 328 19.00 5.39 -25.05
CA GLN A 328 17.76 5.11 -25.75
C GLN A 328 17.62 3.58 -25.87
N LEU A 329 17.48 2.90 -24.72
CA LEU A 329 17.11 1.51 -24.64
C LEU A 329 15.65 1.47 -25.07
N THR A 330 15.48 1.38 -26.39
CA THR A 330 14.30 0.90 -27.10
C THR A 330 13.03 0.98 -26.26
N THR A 331 12.31 2.08 -26.44
CA THR A 331 10.85 2.13 -26.42
C THR A 331 10.25 0.72 -26.55
N TYR A 332 9.59 0.27 -25.47
CA TYR A 332 8.59 -0.80 -25.46
C TYR A 332 9.02 -2.27 -25.29
N ALA A 333 9.87 -2.61 -24.32
CA ALA A 333 10.01 -4.01 -23.87
C ALA A 333 8.88 -4.47 -22.91
N TRP A 334 8.11 -3.54 -22.31
CA TRP A 334 6.95 -3.85 -21.47
C TRP A 334 5.68 -4.20 -22.28
N LEU A 335 5.67 -3.94 -23.60
CA LEU A 335 4.54 -4.23 -24.50
C LEU A 335 4.31 -5.74 -24.74
N PHE A 336 5.18 -6.62 -24.24
CA PHE A 336 5.10 -8.07 -24.48
C PHE A 336 4.82 -8.94 -23.25
N ALA A 337 4.55 -8.34 -22.08
CA ALA A 337 4.05 -9.06 -20.94
C ALA A 337 2.78 -8.38 -20.42
N THR A 338 1.69 -8.55 -21.18
CA THR A 338 0.33 -8.58 -20.63
C THR A 338 -0.20 -10.01 -20.74
N GLN A 339 0.63 -10.98 -20.37
CA GLN A 339 0.30 -12.40 -20.56
C GLN A 339 -0.78 -12.84 -19.57
N ASN A 340 -0.84 -12.17 -18.41
CA ASN A 340 -1.78 -12.47 -17.34
C ASN A 340 -3.14 -11.77 -17.51
N LEU A 341 -3.20 -10.70 -18.30
CA LEU A 341 -4.44 -9.99 -18.60
C LEU A 341 -5.22 -10.66 -19.73
N GLN A 342 -6.39 -11.22 -19.40
CA GLN A 342 -7.39 -11.74 -20.37
C GLN A 342 -8.14 -10.60 -21.08
N LEU A 343 -7.40 -9.69 -21.71
CA LEU A 343 -7.92 -8.53 -22.44
C LEU A 343 -7.66 -8.69 -23.94
N SER A 344 -8.56 -8.16 -24.76
CA SER A 344 -8.33 -8.01 -26.20
C SER A 344 -7.15 -7.07 -26.48
N ALA A 345 -6.60 -7.11 -27.70
CA ALA A 345 -5.48 -6.25 -28.07
C ALA A 345 -5.81 -4.75 -27.91
N ALA A 346 -7.03 -4.34 -28.25
CA ALA A 346 -7.47 -2.95 -28.12
C ALA A 346 -7.65 -2.52 -26.65
N GLU A 347 -8.21 -3.40 -25.81
CA GLU A 347 -8.32 -3.16 -24.36
C GLU A 347 -6.96 -3.09 -23.68
N LYS A 348 -5.99 -3.91 -24.14
CA LYS A 348 -4.60 -3.83 -23.67
C LYS A 348 -4.01 -2.47 -24.00
N THR A 349 -4.05 -2.03 -25.25
CA THR A 349 -3.55 -0.70 -25.62
C THR A 349 -4.17 0.40 -24.77
N SER A 350 -5.49 0.39 -24.60
CA SER A 350 -6.20 1.42 -23.82
C SER A 350 -5.83 1.37 -22.32
N PHE A 351 -5.69 0.18 -21.74
CA PHE A 351 -5.23 -0.01 -20.37
C PHE A 351 -3.83 0.55 -20.17
N LEU A 352 -2.95 0.28 -21.13
CA LEU A 352 -1.56 0.70 -21.07
C LEU A 352 -1.42 2.21 -21.20
N GLU A 353 -2.13 2.84 -22.13
CA GLU A 353 -2.22 4.30 -22.25
C GLU A 353 -2.74 4.94 -20.95
N PHE A 354 -3.74 4.30 -20.33
CA PHE A 354 -4.29 4.75 -19.06
C PHE A 354 -3.25 4.70 -17.93
N ILE A 355 -2.54 3.57 -17.75
CA ILE A 355 -1.47 3.46 -16.74
C ILE A 355 -0.33 4.46 -17.02
N GLN A 356 0.11 4.57 -18.28
CA GLN A 356 1.15 5.51 -18.69
C GLN A 356 0.81 6.97 -18.39
N SER A 357 -0.47 7.33 -18.38
CA SER A 357 -0.90 8.67 -17.97
C SER A 357 -0.64 8.93 -16.48
N MET A 358 -0.71 7.90 -15.64
CA MET A 358 -0.52 7.98 -14.19
C MET A 358 0.97 7.98 -13.80
N VAL A 359 1.82 7.32 -14.58
CA VAL A 359 3.27 7.17 -14.31
C VAL A 359 4.12 8.10 -15.18
N LYS A 360 3.64 9.29 -15.50
CA LYS A 360 4.46 10.34 -16.12
C LYS A 360 5.58 10.76 -15.17
N LEU A 361 6.79 10.94 -15.69
CA LEU A 361 7.95 11.33 -14.87
C LEU A 361 7.76 12.73 -14.29
N ASP A 362 7.24 13.67 -15.07
CA ASP A 362 6.85 14.98 -14.56
C ASP A 362 5.49 14.89 -13.83
N PRO A 363 5.41 15.22 -12.52
CA PRO A 363 4.14 15.21 -11.79
C PRO A 363 3.11 16.19 -12.35
N GLU A 364 3.52 17.28 -13.02
CA GLU A 364 2.61 18.26 -13.62
C GLU A 364 1.84 17.67 -14.82
N GLU A 365 2.40 16.63 -15.47
CA GLU A 365 1.76 15.91 -16.57
C GLU A 365 0.77 14.83 -16.10
N ARG A 366 0.83 14.42 -14.83
CA ARG A 366 -0.08 13.41 -14.29
C ARG A 366 -1.49 14.00 -14.12
N PRO A 367 -2.56 13.30 -14.53
CA PRO A 367 -3.92 13.74 -14.25
C PRO A 367 -4.23 13.67 -12.75
N SER A 368 -5.22 14.44 -12.30
CA SER A 368 -5.82 14.26 -10.96
C SER A 368 -6.68 12.99 -10.92
N ALA A 369 -7.05 12.55 -9.71
CA ALA A 369 -7.98 11.44 -9.53
C ALA A 369 -9.33 11.71 -10.23
N SER A 370 -9.88 12.92 -10.07
CA SER A 370 -11.11 13.37 -10.74
C SER A 370 -11.01 13.26 -12.27
N LYS A 371 -9.92 13.73 -12.87
CA LYS A 371 -9.69 13.62 -14.31
C LYS A 371 -9.53 12.18 -14.79
N LEU A 372 -8.93 11.30 -13.98
CA LEU A 372 -8.84 9.87 -14.30
C LEU A 372 -10.21 9.20 -14.29
N LEU A 373 -11.10 9.55 -13.36
CA LEU A 373 -12.47 9.02 -13.31
C LEU A 373 -13.29 9.34 -14.57
N GLU A 374 -12.92 10.39 -15.30
CA GLU A 374 -13.55 10.73 -16.57
C GLU A 374 -13.08 9.88 -17.76
N ALA A 375 -11.97 9.15 -17.61
CA ALA A 375 -11.35 8.42 -18.70
C ALA A 375 -12.28 7.36 -19.30
N GLN A 376 -12.30 7.31 -20.63
CA GLN A 376 -13.20 6.43 -21.36
C GLN A 376 -12.97 4.96 -21.03
N TRP A 377 -11.70 4.56 -20.80
CA TRP A 377 -11.35 3.19 -20.44
C TRP A 377 -12.08 2.73 -19.17
N LEU A 378 -12.13 3.56 -18.13
CA LEU A 378 -12.85 3.26 -16.88
C LEU A 378 -14.37 3.21 -17.06
N LYS A 379 -14.93 4.04 -17.94
CA LYS A 379 -16.38 4.06 -18.24
C LYS A 379 -16.84 2.90 -19.11
N SER A 380 -15.93 2.36 -19.92
CA SER A 380 -16.17 1.17 -20.76
C SER A 380 -15.87 -0.16 -20.06
N ALA A 381 -15.33 -0.10 -18.84
CA ALA A 381 -14.88 -1.26 -18.05
C ALA A 381 -15.93 -1.77 -17.05
#